data_AF-D8PK26-F1
#
_entry.id   AF-D8PK26-F1
#
_cell.length_a   1.000
_cell.length_b   1.000
_cell.length_c   1.000
_cell.angle_alpha   90.00
_cell.angle_beta   90.00
_cell.angle_gamma   90.00
#
_symmetry.space_group_name_H-M   'P 1'
#
loop_
_entity.id
_entity.type
_entity.pdbx_description
1 polymer ?
#
loop_
_entity_poly.entity_id
_entity_poly.type
_entity_poly.pdbx_seq_one_letter_code
_entity_poly.pdbx_strand_id
1 'polypeptide(L)'
;MNPSFRPPPPISDAKKELMWTLFQQDPDANSQLNLSRKFGVSLKRVDAILRLKGLEHDLKSQEKETGDKVQTPLVQTGFQKGMEVLLGSEQAQINANKYALQSQPDPTYYNQSEADQLELEENRDAQRQRYVRMYWESIPEDGREPVVPAALKHAQEDAIRHSRNAERAKEKLVPKIPETFELRRPEKVQVIQAREKAPLEFKDVGAKFLDVERELQRLKTSQTKRRKRASVAQAVNTAVPPRANLS
;
A
#
# COMPACT_ATOMS: atom_id res chain seq x y z
N MET A 1 -14.07 30.30 -28.03
CA MET A 1 -14.23 29.18 -27.08
C MET A 1 -13.56 27.94 -27.65
N ASN A 2 -13.00 27.06 -26.81
CA ASN A 2 -12.27 25.85 -27.22
C ASN A 2 -13.26 24.73 -27.65
N PRO A 3 -13.35 24.37 -28.95
CA PRO A 3 -14.29 23.35 -29.44
C PRO A 3 -13.92 21.92 -29.03
N SER A 4 -12.65 21.70 -28.66
CA SER A 4 -12.11 20.41 -28.22
C SER A 4 -12.43 20.12 -26.75
N PHE A 5 -12.85 21.13 -25.98
CA PHE A 5 -13.24 20.94 -24.58
C PHE A 5 -14.69 20.46 -24.51
N ARG A 6 -14.86 19.14 -24.54
CA ARG A 6 -16.16 18.45 -24.42
C ARG A 6 -16.05 17.44 -23.28
N PRO A 7 -16.22 17.87 -22.02
CA PRO A 7 -16.12 16.95 -20.89
C PRO A 7 -17.21 15.89 -21.00
N PRO A 8 -16.90 14.61 -20.70
CA PRO A 8 -17.94 13.59 -20.64
C PRO A 8 -18.90 13.91 -19.49
N PRO A 9 -20.18 13.53 -19.60
CA PRO A 9 -21.15 13.73 -18.53
C PRO A 9 -20.72 12.99 -17.25
N PRO A 10 -21.15 13.45 -16.07
CA PRO A 10 -20.88 12.73 -14.83
C PRO A 10 -21.69 11.42 -14.77
N ILE A 11 -21.16 10.45 -14.03
CA ILE A 11 -21.87 9.19 -13.76
C ILE A 11 -23.03 9.47 -12.80
N SER A 12 -24.21 8.94 -13.11
CA SER A 12 -25.41 9.07 -12.28
C SER A 12 -25.28 8.35 -10.94
N ASP A 13 -25.93 8.89 -9.90
CA ASP A 13 -25.88 8.32 -8.55
C ASP A 13 -26.36 6.87 -8.51
N ALA A 14 -27.45 6.59 -9.22
CA ALA A 14 -28.03 5.26 -9.29
C ALA A 14 -27.05 4.22 -9.84
N LYS A 15 -26.21 4.61 -10.81
CA LYS A 15 -25.17 3.72 -11.37
C LYS A 15 -24.04 3.50 -10.36
N LYS A 16 -23.65 4.53 -9.61
CA LYS A 16 -22.67 4.42 -8.52
C LYS A 16 -23.16 3.52 -7.39
N GLU A 17 -24.43 3.68 -6.99
CA GLU A 17 -25.08 2.84 -5.98
C GLU A 17 -25.14 1.38 -6.42
N LEU A 18 -25.48 1.12 -7.68
CA LEU A 18 -25.49 -0.21 -8.25
C LEU A 18 -24.09 -0.84 -8.23
N MET A 19 -23.05 -0.10 -8.60
CA MET A 19 -21.66 -0.59 -8.52
C MET A 19 -21.26 -0.96 -7.08
N TRP A 20 -21.63 -0.13 -6.10
CA TRP A 20 -21.35 -0.38 -4.69
C TRP A 20 -22.12 -1.60 -4.17
N THR A 21 -23.42 -1.72 -4.47
CA THR A 21 -24.23 -2.88 -4.03
C THR A 21 -23.71 -4.19 -4.61
N LEU A 22 -23.32 -4.23 -5.89
CA LEU A 22 -22.71 -5.42 -6.50
C LEU A 22 -21.37 -5.78 -5.82
N PHE A 23 -20.55 -4.78 -5.50
CA PHE A 23 -19.28 -5.00 -4.81
C PHE A 23 -19.50 -5.56 -3.38
N GLN A 24 -20.49 -5.05 -2.66
CA GLN A 24 -20.83 -5.52 -1.32
C GLN A 24 -21.43 -6.92 -1.31
N GLN A 25 -22.13 -7.32 -2.38
CA GLN A 25 -22.68 -8.68 -2.51
C GLN A 25 -21.57 -9.72 -2.61
N ASP A 26 -20.64 -9.55 -3.55
CA ASP A 26 -19.54 -10.49 -3.80
C ASP A 26 -18.27 -9.72 -4.25
N PRO A 27 -17.35 -9.38 -3.33
CA PRO A 27 -16.15 -8.61 -3.67
C PRO A 27 -15.21 -9.33 -4.66
N ASP A 28 -15.15 -10.66 -4.60
CA ASP A 28 -14.28 -11.48 -5.45
C ASP A 28 -14.83 -11.57 -6.89
N ALA A 29 -16.14 -11.83 -7.03
CA ALA A 29 -16.80 -11.90 -8.33
C ALA A 29 -16.96 -10.51 -8.96
N ASN A 30 -17.29 -9.50 -8.16
CA ASN A 30 -17.46 -8.11 -8.57
C ASN A 30 -16.23 -7.27 -8.19
N SER A 31 -15.03 -7.81 -8.39
CA SER A 31 -13.78 -7.06 -8.24
C SER A 31 -13.79 -5.77 -9.07
N GLN A 32 -13.01 -4.77 -8.65
CA GLN A 32 -12.90 -3.45 -9.27
C GLN A 32 -12.67 -3.53 -10.79
N LEU A 33 -11.86 -4.51 -11.23
CA LEU A 33 -11.60 -4.78 -12.64
C LEU A 33 -12.86 -5.26 -13.39
N ASN A 34 -13.63 -6.16 -12.78
CA ASN A 34 -14.85 -6.69 -13.38
C ASN A 34 -15.93 -5.61 -13.45
N LEU A 35 -16.06 -4.78 -12.42
CA LEU A 35 -16.94 -3.61 -12.43
C LEU A 35 -16.53 -2.60 -13.50
N SER A 36 -15.23 -2.29 -13.61
CA SER A 36 -14.71 -1.39 -14.65
C SER A 36 -15.10 -1.87 -16.05
N ARG A 37 -14.88 -3.15 -16.35
CA ARG A 37 -15.26 -3.78 -17.63
C ARG A 37 -16.77 -3.80 -17.85
N LYS A 38 -17.56 -4.10 -16.81
CA LYS A 38 -19.02 -4.20 -16.88
C LYS A 38 -19.69 -2.85 -17.12
N PHE A 39 -19.18 -1.79 -16.49
CA PHE A 39 -19.77 -0.45 -16.56
C PHE A 39 -19.09 0.49 -17.57
N GLY A 40 -17.96 0.08 -18.15
CA GLY A 40 -17.17 0.91 -19.08
C GLY A 40 -16.55 2.12 -18.39
N VAL A 41 -16.17 1.97 -17.12
CA VAL A 41 -15.68 3.05 -16.25
C VAL A 41 -14.24 2.79 -15.88
N SER A 42 -13.41 3.84 -15.85
CA SER A 42 -12.01 3.67 -15.49
C SER A 42 -11.81 3.02 -14.10
N LEU A 43 -10.83 2.12 -13.96
CA LEU A 43 -10.50 1.40 -12.72
C LEU A 43 -10.33 2.36 -11.53
N LYS A 44 -9.61 3.47 -11.72
CA LYS A 44 -9.44 4.50 -10.69
C LYS A 44 -10.74 5.18 -10.32
N ARG A 45 -11.61 5.38 -11.31
CA ARG A 45 -12.94 5.96 -11.07
C ARG A 45 -13.83 4.97 -10.33
N VAL A 46 -13.76 3.67 -10.62
CA VAL A 46 -14.44 2.61 -9.86
C VAL A 46 -13.98 2.60 -8.41
N ASP A 47 -12.66 2.57 -8.16
CA ASP A 47 -12.09 2.60 -6.80
C ASP A 47 -12.52 3.85 -6.02
N ALA A 48 -12.48 5.03 -6.66
CA ALA A 48 -12.97 6.26 -6.06
C ALA A 48 -14.47 6.20 -5.74
N ILE A 49 -15.31 5.67 -6.65
CA ILE A 49 -16.75 5.51 -6.42
C ILE A 49 -17.01 4.61 -5.21
N LEU A 50 -16.34 3.45 -5.13
CA LEU A 50 -16.52 2.50 -4.03
C LEU A 50 -16.15 3.14 -2.68
N ARG A 51 -15.04 3.87 -2.62
CA ARG A 51 -14.61 4.58 -1.41
C ARG A 51 -15.58 5.67 -0.99
N LEU A 52 -15.98 6.53 -1.93
CA LEU A 52 -16.89 7.64 -1.65
C LEU A 52 -18.27 7.13 -1.24
N LYS A 53 -18.77 6.06 -1.86
CA LYS A 53 -20.04 5.42 -1.46
C LYS A 53 -19.95 4.74 -0.10
N GLY A 54 -18.83 4.12 0.23
CA GLY A 54 -18.57 3.61 1.59
C GLY A 54 -18.70 4.73 2.64
N LEU A 55 -17.99 5.84 2.44
CA LEU A 55 -18.08 7.01 3.32
C LEU A 55 -19.49 7.59 3.40
N GLU A 56 -20.22 7.63 2.29
CA GLU A 56 -21.61 8.10 2.27
C GLU A 56 -22.52 7.23 3.16
N HIS A 57 -22.37 5.91 3.11
CA HIS A 57 -23.13 4.97 3.94
C HIS A 57 -22.73 5.05 5.42
N ASP A 58 -21.44 5.24 5.71
CA ASP A 58 -20.96 5.45 7.08
C ASP A 58 -21.55 6.73 7.68
N LEU A 59 -21.56 7.82 6.91
CA LEU A 59 -22.17 9.10 7.33
C LEU A 59 -23.68 8.97 7.54
N LYS A 60 -24.40 8.29 6.64
CA LYS A 60 -25.84 8.01 6.81
C LYS A 60 -26.13 7.16 8.04
N SER A 61 -25.22 6.26 8.41
CA SER A 61 -25.37 5.41 9.60
C SER A 61 -25.16 6.23 10.87
N GLN A 62 -24.13 7.08 10.91
CA GLN A 62 -23.87 8.01 12.01
C GLN A 62 -25.00 9.02 12.20
N GLU A 63 -25.60 9.52 11.11
CA GLU A 63 -26.76 10.41 11.15
C GLU A 63 -27.96 9.76 11.90
N LYS A 64 -28.24 8.49 11.62
CA LYS A 64 -29.33 7.74 12.27
C LYS A 64 -29.08 7.49 13.76
N GLU A 65 -27.84 7.18 14.14
CA GLU A 65 -27.48 6.87 15.52
C GLU A 65 -27.47 8.11 16.41
N THR A 66 -27.14 9.27 15.85
CA THR A 66 -26.78 10.45 16.64
C THR A 66 -27.93 11.43 16.87
N GLY A 67 -29.11 11.18 16.27
CA GLY A 67 -30.39 11.84 16.57
C GLY A 67 -30.27 13.26 17.11
N ASP A 68 -30.05 14.23 16.22
CA ASP A 68 -29.99 15.68 16.45
C ASP A 68 -28.82 16.26 17.30
N LYS A 69 -27.95 15.46 17.92
CA LYS A 69 -27.02 16.00 18.96
C LYS A 69 -25.57 16.25 18.55
N VAL A 70 -25.14 15.82 17.36
CA VAL A 70 -23.76 16.06 16.88
C VAL A 70 -23.79 16.72 15.52
N GLN A 71 -22.90 17.69 15.32
CA GLN A 71 -22.61 18.35 14.04
C GLN A 71 -21.96 17.36 13.06
N THR A 72 -22.66 16.29 12.71
CA THR A 72 -22.27 15.42 11.60
C THR A 72 -22.64 16.12 10.30
N PRO A 73 -21.74 16.13 9.29
CA PRO A 73 -22.05 16.74 8.01
C PRO A 73 -23.17 15.95 7.33
N LEU A 74 -24.30 16.60 7.06
CA LEU A 74 -25.44 15.98 6.37
C LEU A 74 -25.10 15.68 4.91
N VAL A 75 -25.53 14.51 4.44
CA VAL A 75 -25.38 14.12 3.03
C VAL A 75 -26.33 14.95 2.16
N GLN A 76 -25.78 15.79 1.29
CA GLN A 76 -26.54 16.71 0.44
C GLN A 76 -27.12 16.04 -0.82
N THR A 77 -28.11 15.17 -0.65
CA THR A 77 -28.75 14.42 -1.75
C THR A 77 -29.53 15.31 -2.73
N GLY A 78 -30.17 16.38 -2.25
CA GLY A 78 -30.93 17.32 -3.09
C GLY A 78 -30.03 18.09 -4.07
N PHE A 79 -28.88 18.55 -3.60
CA PHE A 79 -27.88 19.23 -4.44
C PHE A 79 -27.33 18.29 -5.51
N GLN A 80 -26.98 17.07 -5.11
CA GLN A 80 -26.53 16.04 -6.06
C GLN A 80 -27.54 15.79 -7.17
N LYS A 81 -28.82 15.61 -6.81
CA LYS A 81 -29.90 15.39 -7.79
C LYS A 81 -30.02 16.56 -8.78
N GLY A 82 -29.90 17.80 -8.30
CA GLY A 82 -29.92 18.99 -9.16
C GLY A 82 -28.71 19.06 -10.11
N MET A 83 -27.51 18.77 -9.59
CA MET A 83 -26.28 18.77 -10.39
C MET A 83 -26.27 17.67 -11.45
N GLU A 84 -26.85 16.51 -11.17
CA GLU A 84 -26.98 15.42 -12.13
C GLU A 84 -27.87 15.80 -13.31
N VAL A 85 -28.98 16.50 -13.06
CA VAL A 85 -29.84 17.03 -14.12
C VAL A 85 -29.12 18.10 -14.94
N LEU A 86 -28.42 19.03 -14.28
CA LEU A 86 -27.75 20.15 -14.95
C LEU A 86 -26.57 19.71 -15.81
N LEU A 87 -25.82 18.71 -15.36
CA LEU A 87 -24.67 18.17 -16.08
C LEU A 87 -25.04 17.07 -17.09
N GLY A 88 -26.33 16.77 -17.23
CA GLY A 88 -26.83 15.76 -18.17
C GLY A 88 -26.32 14.36 -17.87
N SER A 89 -26.23 13.98 -16.58
CA SER A 89 -25.92 12.59 -16.24
C SER A 89 -27.00 11.70 -16.84
N GLU A 90 -26.61 10.66 -17.57
CA GLU A 90 -27.58 9.70 -18.07
C GLU A 90 -28.22 8.99 -16.88
N GLN A 91 -29.44 9.41 -16.55
CA GLN A 91 -30.39 8.55 -15.86
C GLN A 91 -30.77 7.47 -16.88
N ALA A 92 -29.87 6.51 -17.08
CA ALA A 92 -30.22 5.28 -17.77
C ALA A 92 -31.54 4.83 -17.16
N GLN A 93 -32.59 4.74 -17.97
CA GLN A 93 -33.88 4.24 -17.52
C GLN A 93 -33.61 2.85 -16.95
N ILE A 94 -33.49 2.75 -15.63
CA ILE A 94 -33.42 1.49 -14.88
C ILE A 94 -34.85 0.92 -14.90
N ASN A 95 -35.37 0.68 -16.10
CA ASN A 95 -36.50 -0.21 -16.27
C ASN A 95 -35.94 -1.58 -15.96
N ALA A 96 -36.42 -2.17 -14.86
CA ALA A 96 -36.03 -3.43 -14.25
C ALA A 96 -36.05 -4.67 -15.17
N ASN A 97 -36.32 -4.50 -16.46
CA ASN A 97 -36.31 -5.53 -17.49
C ASN A 97 -35.17 -5.27 -18.47
N LYS A 98 -33.92 -5.59 -18.09
CA LYS A 98 -32.81 -5.98 -18.99
C LYS A 98 -31.50 -6.03 -18.20
N TYR A 99 -31.18 -7.23 -17.70
CA TYR A 99 -29.78 -7.70 -17.58
C TYR A 99 -29.12 -7.91 -18.96
N ALA A 100 -29.67 -7.30 -20.01
CA ALA A 100 -29.19 -7.27 -21.38
C ALA A 100 -29.08 -5.80 -21.81
N LEU A 101 -28.24 -5.03 -21.13
CA LEU A 101 -27.54 -3.94 -21.78
C LEU A 101 -26.20 -4.51 -22.20
N GLN A 102 -26.12 -4.90 -23.47
CA GLN A 102 -24.88 -5.23 -24.14
C GLN A 102 -23.84 -4.17 -23.77
N SER A 103 -22.63 -4.66 -23.54
CA SER A 103 -21.35 -3.98 -23.53
C SER A 103 -21.14 -3.17 -24.81
N GLN A 104 -21.98 -2.17 -25.07
CA GLN A 104 -21.68 -1.15 -26.04
C GLN A 104 -20.78 -0.16 -25.31
N PRO A 105 -19.47 -0.13 -25.61
CA PRO A 105 -18.60 0.90 -25.09
C PRO A 105 -19.19 2.23 -25.55
N ASP A 106 -19.71 2.97 -24.59
CA ASP A 106 -20.23 4.31 -24.79
C ASP A 106 -19.07 5.13 -25.39
N PRO A 107 -19.17 5.62 -26.65
CA PRO A 107 -18.04 6.20 -27.39
C PRO A 107 -17.46 7.44 -26.70
N THR A 108 -18.19 8.03 -25.76
CA THR A 108 -17.74 9.11 -24.89
C THR A 108 -16.62 8.70 -23.91
N TYR A 109 -16.49 7.41 -23.59
CA TYR A 109 -15.50 6.87 -22.65
C TYR A 109 -14.48 5.92 -23.28
N TYR A 110 -14.48 5.78 -24.61
CA TYR A 110 -13.66 4.82 -25.36
C TYR A 110 -12.17 4.88 -25.00
N ASN A 111 -11.64 6.10 -24.80
CA ASN A 111 -10.23 6.35 -24.47
C ASN A 111 -9.83 5.98 -23.03
N GLN A 112 -10.77 5.62 -22.15
CA GLN A 112 -10.46 5.33 -20.74
C GLN A 112 -10.03 3.88 -20.53
N SER A 113 -10.61 2.95 -21.29
CA SER A 113 -10.29 1.52 -21.18
C SER A 113 -8.86 1.20 -21.64
N GLU A 114 -8.40 1.85 -22.71
CA GLU A 114 -7.03 1.74 -23.23
C GLU A 114 -6.01 2.37 -22.27
N ALA A 115 -6.35 3.52 -21.66
CA ALA A 115 -5.52 4.15 -20.64
C ALA A 115 -5.37 3.28 -19.38
N ASP A 116 -6.44 2.60 -18.96
CA ASP A 116 -6.40 1.69 -17.82
C ASP A 116 -5.62 0.40 -18.11
N GLN A 117 -5.71 -0.14 -19.33
CA GLN A 117 -4.90 -1.28 -19.76
C GLN A 117 -3.41 -0.95 -19.67
N LEU A 118 -3.02 0.24 -20.14
CA LEU A 118 -1.64 0.73 -19.99
C LEU A 118 -1.25 0.89 -18.52
N GLU A 119 -2.12 1.39 -17.64
CA GLU A 119 -1.79 1.50 -16.20
C GLU A 119 -1.60 0.12 -15.52
N LEU A 120 -2.40 -0.88 -15.89
CA LEU A 120 -2.31 -2.25 -15.40
C LEU A 120 -1.05 -2.96 -15.92
N GLU A 121 -0.77 -2.86 -17.22
CA GLU A 121 0.39 -3.47 -17.87
C GLU A 121 1.72 -2.87 -17.36
N GLU A 122 1.72 -1.57 -17.09
CA GLU A 122 2.93 -0.89 -16.60
C GLU A 122 3.16 -1.08 -15.09
N ASN A 123 2.26 -1.79 -14.37
CA ASN A 123 2.39 -2.11 -12.94
C ASN A 123 2.80 -0.89 -12.09
N ARG A 124 2.22 0.28 -12.43
CA ARG A 124 2.97 1.52 -12.35
C ARG A 124 2.66 2.33 -11.10
N ASP A 125 3.67 2.36 -10.24
CA ASP A 125 4.13 3.47 -9.39
C ASP A 125 4.41 4.76 -10.21
N ALA A 126 3.64 4.99 -11.30
CA ALA A 126 3.82 6.03 -12.30
C ALA A 126 3.74 7.42 -11.70
N GLN A 127 2.88 7.61 -10.69
CA GLN A 127 2.80 8.89 -10.02
C GLN A 127 4.12 9.19 -9.29
N ARG A 128 4.71 8.22 -8.57
CA ARG A 128 6.05 8.39 -7.97
C ARG A 128 7.14 8.63 -9.02
N GLN A 129 7.15 7.90 -10.13
CA GLN A 129 8.16 8.08 -11.18
C GLN A 129 7.95 9.35 -12.02
N ARG A 130 6.72 9.84 -12.19
CA ARG A 130 6.41 11.11 -12.87
C ARG A 130 6.87 12.32 -12.05
N TYR A 131 6.74 12.29 -10.72
CA TYR A 131 7.28 13.35 -9.86
C TYR A 131 8.82 13.39 -9.84
N VAL A 132 9.50 12.32 -10.23
CA VAL A 132 10.97 12.31 -10.45
C VAL A 132 11.38 13.03 -11.75
N ARG A 133 10.44 13.30 -12.67
CA ARG A 133 10.73 13.97 -13.95
C ARG A 133 10.24 15.41 -14.06
N MET A 134 9.52 15.91 -13.06
CA MET A 134 8.90 17.25 -13.06
C MET A 134 9.50 18.15 -11.97
N TYR A 135 10.82 18.28 -11.95
CA TYR A 135 11.45 19.31 -11.10
C TYR A 135 11.36 20.65 -11.80
N TRP A 136 10.73 21.61 -11.14
CA TRP A 136 10.77 23.03 -11.50
C TRP A 136 12.09 23.62 -10.98
N GLU A 137 13.23 23.16 -11.52
CA GLU A 137 14.50 23.85 -11.34
C GLU A 137 14.77 24.73 -12.56
N SER A 138 15.18 25.97 -12.33
CA SER A 138 15.73 26.83 -13.37
C SER A 138 16.97 26.15 -13.93
N ILE A 139 16.93 25.78 -15.21
CA ILE A 139 18.12 25.29 -15.92
C ILE A 139 19.12 26.44 -15.95
N PRO A 140 20.33 26.30 -15.37
CA PRO A 140 21.33 27.34 -15.44
C PRO A 140 21.69 27.60 -16.91
N GLU A 141 21.77 28.87 -17.31
CA GLU A 141 22.04 29.28 -18.70
C GLU A 141 23.37 28.73 -19.25
N ASP A 142 24.26 28.31 -18.36
CA ASP A 142 25.53 27.62 -18.67
C ASP A 142 25.37 26.20 -19.28
N GLY A 143 24.13 25.71 -19.46
CA GLY A 143 23.84 24.41 -20.08
C GLY A 143 24.19 23.19 -19.22
N ARG A 144 24.42 23.40 -17.91
CA ARG A 144 24.69 22.31 -16.96
C ARG A 144 23.40 21.57 -16.62
N GLU A 145 23.52 20.26 -16.42
CA GLU A 145 22.40 19.44 -15.98
C GLU A 145 21.93 19.84 -14.57
N PRO A 146 20.62 19.80 -14.29
CA PRO A 146 20.08 20.09 -12.97
C PRO A 146 20.58 19.08 -11.92
N VAL A 147 20.89 19.58 -10.72
CA VAL A 147 21.60 18.82 -9.68
C VAL A 147 20.65 17.90 -8.89
N VAL A 148 19.40 18.32 -8.67
CA VAL A 148 18.44 17.58 -7.83
C VAL A 148 18.05 16.21 -8.39
N PRO A 149 17.82 16.02 -9.70
CA PRO A 149 17.56 14.69 -10.25
C PRO A 149 18.68 13.68 -9.95
N ALA A 150 19.94 14.11 -10.02
CA ALA A 150 21.09 13.26 -9.72
C ALA A 150 21.17 12.95 -8.22
N ALA A 151 20.97 13.94 -7.35
CA ALA A 151 21.00 13.77 -5.91
C ALA A 151 19.90 12.81 -5.41
N LEU A 152 18.71 12.85 -6.01
CA LEU A 152 17.59 11.98 -5.62
C LEU A 152 17.76 10.54 -6.10
N LYS A 153 18.31 10.33 -7.30
CA LYS A 153 18.73 8.99 -7.74
C LYS A 153 19.79 8.41 -6.81
N HIS A 154 20.80 9.20 -6.47
CA HIS A 154 21.84 8.79 -5.53
C HIS A 154 21.25 8.45 -4.15
N ALA A 155 20.36 9.28 -3.60
CA ALA A 155 19.70 9.00 -2.33
C ALA A 155 18.83 7.73 -2.38
N GLN A 156 18.18 7.46 -3.52
CA GLN A 156 17.42 6.23 -3.72
C GLN A 156 18.33 5.00 -3.74
N GLU A 157 19.45 5.06 -4.48
CA GLU A 157 20.45 4.00 -4.53
C GLU A 157 21.05 3.73 -3.14
N ASP A 158 21.35 4.80 -2.39
CA ASP A 158 21.81 4.70 -1.01
C ASP A 158 20.76 4.04 -0.12
N ALA A 159 19.49 4.42 -0.21
CA ALA A 159 18.40 3.82 0.57
C ALA A 159 18.26 2.32 0.27
N ILE A 160 18.35 1.92 -1.01
CA ILE A 160 18.35 0.51 -1.44
C ILE A 160 19.58 -0.22 -0.88
N ARG A 161 20.75 0.41 -0.91
CA ARG A 161 21.97 -0.16 -0.33
C ARG A 161 21.84 -0.35 1.17
N HIS A 162 21.28 0.63 1.88
CA HIS A 162 21.04 0.57 3.33
C HIS A 162 20.03 -0.51 3.70
N SER A 163 18.92 -0.64 2.97
CA SER A 163 17.94 -1.71 3.21
C SER A 163 18.54 -3.10 3.00
N ARG A 164 19.26 -3.31 1.90
CA ARG A 164 19.97 -4.59 1.62
C ARG A 164 21.01 -4.91 2.70
N ASN A 165 21.76 -3.90 3.15
CA ASN A 165 22.74 -4.08 4.23
C ASN A 165 22.05 -4.42 5.57
N ALA A 166 20.92 -3.79 5.87
CA ALA A 166 20.12 -4.10 7.05
C ALA A 166 19.54 -5.52 7.00
N GLU A 167 19.06 -5.96 5.85
CA GLU A 167 18.59 -7.35 5.65
C GLU A 167 19.71 -8.37 5.85
N ARG A 168 20.88 -8.15 5.22
CA ARG A 168 22.07 -9.01 5.42
C ARG A 168 22.53 -9.03 6.87
N ALA A 169 22.49 -7.90 7.56
CA ALA A 169 22.83 -7.81 8.97
C ALA A 169 21.80 -8.54 9.85
N LYS A 170 20.52 -8.45 9.52
CA LYS A 170 19.45 -9.20 10.18
C LYS A 170 19.64 -10.71 10.03
N GLU A 171 20.06 -11.19 8.86
CA GLU A 171 20.38 -12.61 8.63
C GLU A 171 21.54 -13.11 9.50
N LYS A 172 22.53 -12.25 9.82
CA LYS A 172 23.63 -12.60 10.74
C LYS A 172 23.18 -12.68 12.19
N LEU A 173 22.24 -11.83 12.60
CA LEU A 173 21.72 -11.78 13.97
C LEU A 173 20.72 -12.91 14.24
N VAL A 174 19.88 -13.20 13.25
CA VAL A 174 18.83 -14.23 13.33
C VAL A 174 19.03 -15.20 12.18
N PRO A 175 19.83 -16.27 12.37
CA PRO A 175 20.08 -17.25 11.33
C PRO A 175 18.77 -17.94 10.95
N LYS A 176 18.50 -18.05 9.64
CA LYS A 176 17.37 -18.82 9.14
C LYS A 176 17.66 -20.31 9.36
N ILE A 177 16.95 -20.92 10.30
CA ILE A 177 16.96 -22.38 10.44
C ILE A 177 16.25 -22.96 9.21
N PRO A 178 16.91 -23.85 8.44
CA PRO A 178 16.28 -24.50 7.29
C PRO A 178 15.11 -25.36 7.76
N GLU A 179 14.04 -25.40 6.97
CA GLU A 179 12.90 -26.26 7.25
C GLU A 179 13.29 -27.70 6.95
N THR A 180 13.12 -28.59 7.91
CA THR A 180 13.28 -30.03 7.74
C THR A 180 11.90 -30.69 7.81
N PHE A 181 11.82 -31.98 7.44
CA PHE A 181 10.56 -32.72 7.51
C PHE A 181 9.93 -32.70 8.92
N GLU A 182 10.78 -32.67 9.95
CA GLU A 182 10.38 -32.61 11.36
C GLU A 182 10.16 -31.19 11.89
N LEU A 183 10.80 -30.18 11.27
CA LEU A 183 10.74 -28.78 11.69
C LEU A 183 10.17 -27.91 10.57
N ARG A 184 8.84 -27.75 10.59
CA ARG A 184 8.13 -26.78 9.74
C ARG A 184 7.77 -25.55 10.54
N ARG A 185 7.97 -24.36 9.94
CA ARG A 185 7.51 -23.13 10.56
C ARG A 185 5.98 -23.06 10.50
N PRO A 186 5.32 -22.59 11.57
CA PRO A 186 3.91 -22.29 11.48
C PRO A 186 3.65 -21.16 10.47
N GLU A 187 2.43 -21.06 9.99
CA GLU A 187 2.01 -19.92 9.17
C GLU A 187 2.20 -18.60 9.93
N LYS A 188 2.51 -17.53 9.18
CA LYS A 188 2.82 -16.19 9.73
C LYS A 188 1.70 -15.61 10.58
N VAL A 189 0.48 -16.11 10.40
CA VAL A 189 -0.72 -15.65 11.06
C VAL A 189 -1.44 -16.88 11.61
N GLN A 190 -1.52 -16.98 12.93
CA GLN A 190 -2.35 -17.99 13.59
C GLN A 190 -3.62 -17.32 14.10
N VAL A 191 -4.76 -17.74 13.57
CA VAL A 191 -6.07 -17.26 14.03
C VAL A 191 -6.65 -18.30 14.99
N ILE A 192 -6.75 -17.94 16.27
CA ILE A 192 -7.40 -18.77 17.28
C ILE A 192 -8.85 -18.31 17.38
N GLN A 193 -9.78 -19.16 16.93
CA GLN A 193 -11.22 -18.93 17.08
C GLN A 193 -11.73 -19.56 18.39
N ALA A 194 -12.15 -18.73 19.34
CA ALA A 194 -12.83 -19.19 20.56
C ALA A 194 -14.35 -19.06 20.38
N ARG A 195 -15.13 -20.04 20.86
CA ARG A 195 -16.59 -20.15 20.62
C ARG A 195 -17.43 -18.93 21.03
N GLU A 196 -16.93 -18.09 21.94
CA GLU A 196 -17.67 -16.94 22.50
C GLU A 196 -16.89 -15.62 22.46
N LYS A 197 -15.74 -15.57 21.78
CA LYS A 197 -14.90 -14.35 21.71
C LYS A 197 -14.47 -14.09 20.28
N ALA A 198 -14.24 -12.80 19.98
CA ALA A 198 -13.67 -12.39 18.70
C ALA A 198 -12.37 -13.16 18.42
N PRO A 199 -12.10 -13.52 17.15
CA PRO A 199 -10.92 -14.29 16.78
C PRO A 199 -9.64 -13.53 17.14
N LEU A 200 -8.72 -14.21 17.82
CA LEU A 200 -7.40 -13.67 18.17
C LEU A 200 -6.42 -13.99 17.05
N GLU A 201 -5.85 -12.95 16.44
CA GLU A 201 -4.85 -13.06 15.37
C GLU A 201 -3.44 -12.89 15.94
N PHE A 202 -2.68 -13.98 16.02
CA PHE A 202 -1.27 -13.95 16.41
C PHE A 202 -0.39 -13.82 15.17
N LYS A 203 0.23 -12.64 15.00
CA LYS A 203 1.22 -12.37 13.95
C LYS A 203 2.61 -12.61 14.50
N ASP A 204 3.35 -13.55 13.92
CA ASP A 204 4.78 -13.67 14.22
C ASP A 204 5.53 -12.48 13.61
N VAL A 205 5.91 -11.55 14.47
CA VAL A 205 6.66 -10.34 14.10
C VAL A 205 8.17 -10.58 14.00
N GLY A 206 8.66 -11.76 14.39
CA GLY A 206 10.08 -12.14 14.35
C GLY A 206 11.02 -11.01 14.80
N ALA A 207 12.07 -10.77 14.02
CA ALA A 207 13.02 -9.67 14.26
C ALA A 207 12.62 -8.34 13.58
N LYS A 208 11.33 -8.04 13.44
CA LYS A 208 10.85 -6.77 12.84
C LYS A 208 11.16 -5.56 13.74
N PHE A 209 11.15 -5.74 15.05
CA PHE A 209 11.41 -4.68 16.04
C PHE A 209 12.84 -4.72 16.60
N LEU A 210 13.72 -5.50 15.98
CA LEU A 210 15.10 -5.65 16.42
C LEU A 210 15.93 -4.52 15.80
N ASP A 211 16.49 -3.66 16.63
CA ASP A 211 17.41 -2.62 16.18
C ASP A 211 18.75 -3.25 15.78
N VAL A 212 18.87 -3.51 14.48
CA VAL A 212 20.00 -4.23 13.86
C VAL A 212 21.32 -3.53 14.16
N GLU A 213 21.35 -2.19 14.14
CA GLU A 213 22.58 -1.43 14.35
C GLU A 213 23.04 -1.51 15.80
N ARG A 214 22.11 -1.35 16.74
CA ARG A 214 22.40 -1.48 18.18
C ARG A 214 22.95 -2.86 18.53
N GLU A 215 22.37 -3.93 17.98
CA GLU A 215 22.84 -5.29 18.25
C GLU A 215 24.19 -5.59 17.58
N LEU A 216 24.44 -5.09 16.37
CA LEU A 216 25.76 -5.19 15.75
C LEU A 216 26.84 -4.44 16.56
N GLN A 217 26.54 -3.25 17.08
CA GLN A 217 27.45 -2.51 17.95
C GLN A 217 27.73 -3.28 19.25
N ARG A 218 26.69 -3.88 19.84
CA ARG A 218 26.82 -4.73 21.03
C ARG A 218 27.71 -5.96 20.77
N LEU A 219 27.52 -6.63 19.63
CA LEU A 219 28.38 -7.75 19.25
C LEU A 219 29.83 -7.33 19.07
N LYS A 220 30.09 -6.21 18.37
CA LYS A 220 31.45 -5.68 18.20
C LYS A 220 32.12 -5.36 19.54
N THR A 221 31.44 -4.63 20.42
CA THR A 221 31.98 -4.28 21.74
C THR A 221 32.25 -5.52 22.61
N SER A 222 31.38 -6.53 22.54
CA SER A 222 31.59 -7.81 23.23
C SER A 222 32.81 -8.57 22.72
N GLN A 223 33.02 -8.63 21.38
CA GLN A 223 34.19 -9.25 20.77
C GLN A 223 35.48 -8.55 21.16
N THR A 224 35.49 -7.20 21.15
CA THR A 224 36.66 -6.42 21.58
C THR A 224 37.00 -6.68 23.04
N LYS A 225 36.00 -6.73 23.94
CA LYS A 225 36.20 -7.08 25.35
C LYS A 225 36.74 -8.51 25.51
N ARG A 226 36.20 -9.48 24.74
CA ARG A 226 36.67 -10.87 24.76
C ARG A 226 38.13 -10.99 24.32
N ARG A 227 38.53 -10.29 23.25
CA ARG A 227 39.92 -10.25 22.79
C ARG A 227 40.87 -9.69 23.84
N LYS A 228 40.50 -8.56 24.46
CA LYS A 228 41.29 -7.96 25.55
C LYS A 228 41.43 -8.90 26.75
N ARG A 229 40.36 -9.60 27.14
CA ARG A 229 40.42 -10.59 28.23
C ARG A 229 41.30 -11.80 27.86
N ALA A 230 41.22 -12.28 26.62
CA ALA A 230 42.04 -13.38 26.14
C ALA A 230 43.53 -13.01 26.11
N SER A 231 43.88 -11.80 25.65
CA SER A 231 45.27 -11.33 25.67
C SER A 231 45.80 -11.16 27.10
N VAL A 232 44.98 -10.65 28.03
CA VAL A 232 45.35 -10.56 29.44
C VAL A 232 45.54 -11.94 30.07
N ALA A 233 44.63 -12.89 29.80
CA ALA A 233 44.76 -14.25 30.32
C ALA A 233 46.01 -14.97 29.78
N GLN A 234 46.37 -14.76 28.51
CA GLN A 234 47.62 -15.26 27.94
C GLN A 234 48.84 -14.65 28.62
N ALA A 235 48.85 -13.33 28.85
CA ALA A 235 49.93 -12.65 29.55
C ALA A 235 50.11 -13.14 31.00
N VAL A 236 49.01 -13.41 31.70
CA VAL A 236 49.04 -13.97 33.07
C VAL A 236 49.57 -15.40 33.07
N ASN A 237 49.14 -16.26 32.13
CA ASN A 237 49.62 -17.63 32.02
C ASN A 237 51.12 -17.71 31.66
N THR A 238 51.66 -16.75 30.90
CA THR A 238 53.10 -16.68 30.63
C THR A 238 53.92 -16.16 31.80
N ALA A 239 53.31 -15.44 32.74
CA ALA A 239 53.99 -14.84 33.89
C ALA A 239 54.06 -15.76 35.12
N VAL A 240 53.25 -16.81 35.19
CA VAL A 240 53.29 -17.80 36.29
C VAL A 240 54.19 -18.98 35.87
N PRO A 241 55.40 -19.12 36.45
CA PRO A 241 56.25 -20.27 36.13
C PRO A 241 55.58 -21.57 36.62
N PRO A 242 55.77 -22.70 35.92
CA PRO A 242 55.21 -23.98 36.35
C PRO A 242 55.75 -24.32 37.74
N ARG A 243 54.85 -24.59 38.69
CA ARG A 243 55.22 -25.12 40.01
C ARG A 243 55.93 -26.45 39.79
N ALA A 244 57.24 -26.46 39.98
CA ALA A 244 58.03 -27.69 40.00
C ALA A 244 57.49 -28.58 41.12
N ASN A 245 56.98 -29.75 40.75
CA ASN A 245 56.59 -30.78 41.71
C ASN A 245 57.86 -31.27 42.41
N LEU A 246 57.99 -30.93 43.70
CA LEU A 246 59.02 -31.47 44.57
C LEU A 246 58.59 -32.90 44.95
N SER A 247 59.27 -33.88 44.33
CA SER A 247 59.27 -35.30 44.70
C SER A 247 60.30 -35.56 45.80
#